data_AF-A0A151QUG3-F1
#
_entry.id   AF-A0A151QUG3-F1
#
_cell.length_a   1.000
_cell.length_b   1.000
_cell.length_c   1.000
_cell.angle_alpha   90.00
_cell.angle_beta   90.00
_cell.angle_gamma   90.00
#
_symmetry.space_group_name_H-M   'P 1'
#
loop_
_entity.id
_entity.type
_entity.pdbx_description
1 polymer ?
#
loop_
_entity_poly.entity_id
_entity_poly.type
_entity_poly.pdbx_seq_one_letter_code
_entity_poly.pdbx_strand_id
1 'polypeptide(L)'
;LMKKYTGCREIVCPGVTRFETQFLQLQAIVQQKQGLRNMFNSEEFRRSKFGRDKNGLAFEARQIVIGNDFWSKANDILKVFEPLVKVLRPVDGDEKPTMGFIYEAIDRAKQSIQKCSCYYSQYQEIIDKRWRFMHSDPHSAGYFLNPQFQYGVEHGSDVYRETFEGTKKVIMKLERNMDDQIKALSLVSIK
;
A
#
# COMPACT_ATOMS: atom_id res chain seq x y z
N LEU A 1 -22.90 -13.01 -20.47
CA LEU A 1 -22.93 -13.71 -19.18
C LEU A 1 -22.32 -12.87 -18.03
N MET A 2 -21.02 -12.59 -18.02
CA MET A 2 -20.33 -11.90 -16.91
C MET A 2 -21.03 -10.62 -16.42
N LYS A 3 -21.34 -9.65 -17.32
CA LYS A 3 -22.05 -8.40 -16.97
C LYS A 3 -23.38 -8.63 -16.24
N LYS A 4 -24.14 -9.68 -16.61
CA LYS A 4 -25.43 -10.02 -15.98
C LYS A 4 -25.25 -10.40 -14.51
N TYR A 5 -24.21 -11.17 -14.20
CA TYR A 5 -23.99 -11.70 -12.86
C TYR A 5 -23.13 -10.80 -11.96
N THR A 6 -22.41 -9.83 -12.54
CA THR A 6 -21.68 -8.79 -11.79
C THR A 6 -22.48 -7.49 -11.65
N GLY A 7 -23.75 -7.46 -12.07
CA GLY A 7 -24.56 -6.24 -12.04
C GLY A 7 -23.97 -5.10 -12.86
N CYS A 8 -23.39 -5.43 -14.02
CA CYS A 8 -22.65 -4.54 -14.91
C CYS A 8 -21.39 -3.89 -14.31
N ARG A 9 -20.96 -4.31 -13.11
CA ARG A 9 -19.71 -3.83 -12.53
C ARG A 9 -18.53 -4.41 -13.29
N GLU A 10 -17.58 -3.55 -13.60
CA GLU A 10 -16.33 -3.94 -14.24
C GLU A 10 -15.43 -4.67 -13.24
N ILE A 11 -14.78 -5.73 -13.72
CA ILE A 11 -13.78 -6.49 -12.95
C ILE A 11 -12.37 -5.96 -13.24
N VAL A 12 -12.19 -5.29 -14.38
CA VAL A 12 -10.97 -4.56 -14.72
C VAL A 12 -11.15 -3.13 -14.25
N CYS A 13 -10.33 -2.70 -13.29
CA CYS A 13 -10.39 -1.36 -12.73
C CYS A 13 -9.03 -0.68 -12.93
N PRO A 14 -8.88 0.18 -13.95
CA PRO A 14 -7.65 0.94 -14.15
C PRO A 14 -7.39 1.85 -12.94
N GLY A 15 -6.22 1.76 -12.34
CA GLY A 15 -5.72 2.69 -11.33
C GLY A 15 -4.75 3.71 -11.94
N VAL A 16 -4.34 4.71 -11.16
CA VAL A 16 -3.38 5.73 -11.65
C VAL A 16 -2.01 5.10 -11.91
N THR A 17 -1.63 4.13 -11.07
CA THR A 17 -0.40 3.37 -11.22
C THR A 17 -0.68 1.90 -11.52
N ARG A 18 0.33 1.20 -12.06
CA ARG A 18 0.26 -0.26 -12.29
C ARG A 18 0.00 -1.06 -11.00
N PHE A 19 0.51 -0.57 -9.86
CA PHE A 19 0.34 -1.23 -8.56
C PHE A 19 -1.08 -1.07 -8.05
N GLU A 20 -1.62 0.14 -8.13
CA GLU A 20 -3.01 0.41 -7.77
C GLU A 20 -3.97 -0.36 -8.69
N THR A 21 -3.68 -0.44 -9.99
CA THR A 21 -4.46 -1.23 -10.95
C THR A 21 -4.56 -2.71 -10.54
N GLN A 22 -3.43 -3.34 -10.17
CA GLN A 22 -3.42 -4.75 -9.74
C GLN A 22 -4.23 -4.96 -8.46
N PHE A 23 -4.10 -4.05 -7.48
CA PHE A 23 -4.86 -4.10 -6.24
C PHE A 23 -6.37 -3.92 -6.48
N LEU A 24 -6.77 -2.88 -7.23
CA LEU A 24 -8.17 -2.59 -7.53
C LEU A 24 -8.81 -3.73 -8.32
N GLN A 25 -8.08 -4.33 -9.25
CA GLN A 25 -8.56 -5.48 -10.01
C GLN A 25 -8.81 -6.69 -9.09
N LEU A 26 -7.86 -7.05 -8.22
CA LEU A 26 -8.06 -8.16 -7.27
C LEU A 26 -9.22 -7.86 -6.31
N GLN A 27 -9.33 -6.63 -5.83
CA GLN A 27 -10.41 -6.18 -4.95
C GLN A 27 -11.77 -6.30 -5.64
N ALA A 28 -11.89 -5.85 -6.90
CA ALA A 28 -13.10 -5.97 -7.70
C ALA A 28 -13.49 -7.44 -7.93
N ILE A 29 -12.53 -8.31 -8.24
CA ILE A 29 -12.76 -9.76 -8.37
C ILE A 29 -13.33 -10.33 -7.07
N VAL A 30 -12.72 -10.03 -5.92
CA VAL A 30 -13.16 -10.51 -4.59
C VAL A 30 -14.56 -10.00 -4.25
N GLN A 31 -14.88 -8.74 -4.52
CA GLN A 31 -16.21 -8.18 -4.33
C GLN A 31 -17.28 -8.87 -5.20
N GLN A 32 -16.89 -9.38 -6.37
CA GLN A 32 -17.77 -10.11 -7.28
C GLN A 32 -17.81 -11.63 -7.03
N LYS A 33 -17.20 -12.13 -5.95
CA LYS A 33 -17.14 -13.58 -5.63
C LYS A 33 -18.47 -14.30 -5.82
N GLN A 34 -19.55 -13.79 -5.23
CA GLN A 34 -20.85 -14.46 -5.31
C GLN A 34 -21.46 -14.37 -6.73
N GLY A 35 -21.33 -13.22 -7.38
CA GLY A 35 -21.76 -13.05 -8.77
C GLY A 35 -21.06 -14.03 -9.71
N LEU A 36 -19.73 -14.15 -9.58
CA LEU A 36 -18.93 -15.09 -10.35
C LEU A 36 -19.30 -16.54 -10.06
N ARG A 37 -19.51 -16.93 -8.80
CA ARG A 37 -19.99 -18.28 -8.45
C ARG A 37 -21.36 -18.58 -9.06
N ASN A 38 -22.29 -17.65 -8.96
CA ASN A 38 -23.62 -17.78 -9.56
C ASN A 38 -23.53 -17.92 -11.10
N MET A 39 -22.64 -17.15 -11.73
CA MET A 39 -22.37 -17.23 -13.16
C MET A 39 -21.93 -18.64 -13.58
N PHE A 40 -20.90 -19.18 -12.92
CA PHE A 40 -20.33 -20.49 -13.25
C PHE A 40 -21.24 -21.67 -12.88
N ASN A 41 -22.19 -21.48 -11.97
CA ASN A 41 -23.20 -22.47 -11.61
C ASN A 41 -24.52 -22.30 -12.39
N SER A 42 -24.65 -21.27 -13.22
CA SER A 42 -25.86 -21.05 -13.99
C SER A 42 -26.05 -22.11 -15.08
N GLU A 43 -27.31 -22.46 -15.36
CA GLU A 43 -27.63 -23.39 -16.44
C GLU A 43 -27.23 -22.81 -17.81
N GLU A 44 -27.28 -21.47 -17.96
CA GLU A 44 -26.81 -20.74 -19.14
C GLU A 44 -25.30 -21.00 -19.40
N PHE A 45 -24.46 -20.94 -18.38
CA PHE A 45 -23.04 -21.30 -18.50
C PHE A 45 -22.87 -22.79 -18.81
N ARG A 46 -23.56 -23.65 -18.06
CA ARG A 46 -23.41 -25.11 -18.15
C ARG A 46 -23.79 -25.69 -19.52
N ARG A 47 -24.78 -25.08 -20.19
CA ARG A 47 -25.20 -25.42 -21.57
C ARG A 47 -24.31 -24.82 -22.67
N SER A 48 -23.53 -23.80 -22.34
CA SER A 48 -22.62 -23.16 -23.30
C SER A 48 -21.53 -24.12 -23.78
N LYS A 49 -20.82 -23.74 -24.86
CA LYS A 49 -19.64 -24.50 -25.32
C LYS A 49 -18.56 -24.61 -24.24
N PHE A 50 -18.39 -23.55 -23.44
CA PHE A 50 -17.35 -23.48 -22.41
C PHE A 50 -17.70 -24.26 -21.14
N GLY A 51 -18.99 -24.36 -20.79
CA GLY A 51 -19.42 -25.12 -19.61
C GLY A 51 -19.48 -26.63 -19.83
N ARG A 52 -19.54 -27.07 -21.09
CA ARG A 52 -19.45 -28.48 -21.48
C ARG A 52 -18.02 -28.99 -21.59
N ASP A 53 -17.07 -28.08 -21.77
CA ASP A 53 -15.66 -28.43 -21.81
C ASP A 53 -15.17 -28.90 -20.43
N LYS A 54 -14.34 -29.93 -20.44
CA LYS A 54 -13.73 -30.54 -19.24
C LYS A 54 -12.25 -30.19 -19.12
N ASN A 55 -11.71 -29.41 -20.05
CA ASN A 55 -10.34 -28.91 -20.00
C ASN A 55 -10.29 -27.44 -20.47
N GLY A 56 -9.08 -26.87 -20.45
CA GLY A 56 -8.84 -25.49 -20.88
C GLY A 56 -9.25 -24.41 -19.85
N LEU A 57 -9.02 -23.16 -20.24
CA LEU A 57 -9.07 -22.00 -19.35
C LEU A 57 -10.43 -21.79 -18.68
N ALA A 58 -11.54 -22.06 -19.39
CA ALA A 58 -12.88 -21.87 -18.82
C ALA A 58 -13.20 -22.92 -17.74
N PHE A 59 -12.73 -24.16 -17.92
CA PHE A 59 -12.85 -25.21 -16.93
C PHE A 59 -11.99 -24.90 -15.69
N GLU A 60 -10.73 -24.50 -15.89
CA GLU A 60 -9.82 -24.10 -14.81
C GLU A 60 -10.35 -22.90 -14.01
N ALA A 61 -10.80 -21.85 -14.69
CA ALA A 61 -11.40 -20.67 -14.07
C ALA A 61 -12.62 -21.03 -13.21
N ARG A 62 -13.45 -21.98 -13.67
CA ARG A 62 -14.56 -22.51 -12.88
C ARG A 62 -14.07 -23.19 -11.61
N GLN A 63 -13.05 -24.06 -11.69
CA GLN A 63 -12.51 -24.73 -10.50
C GLN A 63 -11.98 -23.72 -9.48
N ILE A 64 -11.26 -22.70 -9.94
CA ILE A 64 -10.73 -21.61 -9.10
C ILE A 64 -11.86 -20.83 -8.41
N VAL A 65 -12.88 -20.42 -9.17
CA VAL A 65 -13.99 -19.60 -8.66
C VAL A 65 -14.90 -20.37 -7.70
N ILE A 66 -15.15 -21.64 -7.99
CA ILE A 66 -15.97 -22.49 -7.13
C ILE A 66 -15.21 -22.88 -5.86
N GLY A 67 -13.91 -23.18 -5.98
CA GLY A 67 -13.02 -23.46 -4.85
C GLY A 67 -12.96 -22.31 -3.84
N ASN A 68 -12.50 -22.58 -2.62
CA ASN A 68 -12.34 -21.58 -1.55
C ASN A 68 -10.91 -21.03 -1.45
N ASP A 69 -9.91 -21.80 -1.89
CA ASP A 69 -8.48 -21.49 -1.73
C ASP A 69 -8.10 -20.15 -2.34
N PHE A 70 -8.49 -19.92 -3.60
CA PHE A 70 -8.26 -18.65 -4.29
C PHE A 70 -8.80 -17.45 -3.51
N TRP A 71 -10.03 -17.54 -3.02
CA TRP A 71 -10.66 -16.44 -2.29
C TRP A 71 -9.99 -16.18 -0.95
N SER A 72 -9.57 -17.22 -0.23
CA SER A 72 -8.84 -17.04 1.02
C SER A 72 -7.53 -16.30 0.76
N LYS A 73 -6.72 -16.80 -0.17
CA LYS A 73 -5.43 -16.19 -0.55
C LYS A 73 -5.60 -14.77 -1.08
N ALA A 74 -6.60 -14.52 -1.92
CA ALA A 74 -6.89 -13.18 -2.42
C ALA A 74 -7.25 -12.20 -1.30
N ASN A 75 -8.06 -12.62 -0.32
CA ASN A 75 -8.37 -11.78 0.83
C ASN A 75 -7.14 -11.50 1.70
N ASP A 76 -6.28 -12.50 1.91
CA ASP A 76 -5.05 -12.33 2.69
C ASP A 76 -4.08 -11.36 1.99
N ILE A 77 -3.93 -11.46 0.67
CA ILE A 77 -3.16 -10.51 -0.13
C ILE A 77 -3.74 -9.09 0.00
N LEU A 78 -5.06 -8.93 -0.14
CA LEU A 78 -5.71 -7.63 -0.04
C LEU A 78 -5.49 -6.98 1.34
N LYS A 79 -5.56 -7.75 2.43
CA LYS A 79 -5.30 -7.24 3.79
C LYS A 79 -3.87 -6.71 3.96
N VAL A 80 -2.89 -7.37 3.36
CA VAL A 80 -1.48 -6.94 3.42
C VAL A 80 -1.23 -5.74 2.50
N PHE A 81 -1.83 -5.71 1.31
CA PHE A 81 -1.61 -4.64 0.33
C PHE A 81 -2.37 -3.35 0.66
N GLU A 82 -3.57 -3.43 1.25
CA GLU A 82 -4.39 -2.25 1.50
C GLU A 82 -3.67 -1.16 2.32
N PRO A 83 -2.96 -1.47 3.43
CA PRO A 83 -2.18 -0.48 4.16
C PRO A 83 -1.09 0.16 3.30
N LEU A 84 -0.44 -0.61 2.41
CA LEU A 84 0.60 -0.08 1.51
C LEU A 84 0.00 0.87 0.47
N VAL A 85 -1.16 0.54 -0.10
CA VAL A 85 -1.88 1.43 -1.04
C VAL A 85 -2.27 2.74 -0.35
N LYS A 86 -2.66 2.70 0.93
CA LYS A 86 -2.95 3.91 1.73
C LYS A 86 -1.72 4.79 1.95
N VAL A 87 -0.51 4.23 1.92
CA VAL A 87 0.74 5.01 1.96
C VAL A 87 1.07 5.59 0.59
N LEU A 88 0.94 4.79 -0.48
CA LEU A 88 1.37 5.19 -1.82
C LEU A 88 0.45 6.22 -2.46
N ARG A 89 -0.87 6.12 -2.26
CA ARG A 89 -1.83 7.01 -2.92
C ARG A 89 -1.58 8.50 -2.61
N PRO A 90 -1.33 8.93 -1.35
CA PRO A 90 -0.98 10.32 -1.07
C PRO A 90 0.41 10.73 -1.59
N VAL A 91 1.34 9.81 -1.75
CA VAL A 91 2.70 10.09 -2.27
C VAL A 91 2.66 10.31 -3.77
N ASP A 92 1.81 9.57 -4.48
CA ASP A 92 1.61 9.71 -5.92
C ASP A 92 0.75 10.94 -6.28
N GLY A 93 0.12 11.59 -5.30
CA GLY A 93 -0.72 12.77 -5.50
C GLY A 93 0.00 14.08 -5.16
N ASP A 94 -0.14 15.09 -6.01
CA ASP A 94 0.48 16.42 -5.80
C ASP A 94 -0.39 17.39 -4.98
N GLU A 95 -1.56 16.95 -4.50
CA GLU A 95 -2.54 17.83 -3.86
C GLU A 95 -2.14 18.29 -2.44
N LYS A 96 -1.38 17.47 -1.70
CA LYS A 96 -1.02 17.74 -0.30
C LYS A 96 0.45 17.44 -0.05
N PRO A 97 1.13 18.21 0.82
CA PRO A 97 2.53 17.96 1.17
C PRO A 97 2.66 16.66 1.98
N THR A 98 2.96 15.54 1.31
CA THR A 98 3.02 14.20 1.91
C THR A 98 4.34 13.90 2.62
N MET A 99 5.42 14.62 2.30
CA MET A 99 6.76 14.36 2.86
C MET A 99 6.78 14.38 4.39
N GLY A 100 6.01 15.27 5.02
CA GLY A 100 5.96 15.37 6.49
C GLY A 100 5.15 14.27 7.19
N PHE A 101 4.50 13.37 6.45
CA PHE A 101 3.61 12.33 6.97
C PHE A 101 4.08 10.92 6.66
N ILE A 102 5.09 10.77 5.81
CA ILE A 102 5.42 9.48 5.21
C ILE A 102 5.95 8.46 6.23
N TYR A 103 6.69 8.90 7.25
CA TYR A 103 7.16 8.03 8.35
C TYR A 103 5.99 7.43 9.12
N GLU A 104 5.06 8.27 9.56
CA GLU A 104 3.86 7.83 10.27
C GLU A 104 3.00 6.89 9.41
N ALA A 105 2.86 7.20 8.12
CA ALA A 105 2.09 6.37 7.20
C ALA A 105 2.69 4.97 7.05
N ILE A 106 4.03 4.87 6.90
CA ILE A 106 4.74 3.59 6.82
C ILE A 106 4.65 2.83 8.15
N ASP A 107 4.79 3.49 9.29
CA ASP A 107 4.68 2.84 10.60
C ASP A 107 3.29 2.23 10.81
N ARG A 108 2.23 3.01 10.54
CA ARG A 108 0.84 2.50 10.57
C ARG A 108 0.61 1.34 9.62
N ALA A 109 1.23 1.37 8.42
CA ALA A 109 1.14 0.27 7.49
C ALA A 109 1.78 -1.02 8.04
N LYS A 110 2.98 -0.91 8.62
CA LYS A 110 3.65 -2.02 9.29
C LYS A 110 2.83 -2.59 10.45
N GLN A 111 2.28 -1.74 11.32
CA GLN A 111 1.41 -2.15 12.42
C GLN A 111 0.14 -2.85 11.93
N SER A 112 -0.46 -2.35 10.84
CA SER A 112 -1.65 -2.98 10.25
C SER A 112 -1.34 -4.38 9.70
N ILE A 113 -0.18 -4.54 9.02
CA ILE A 113 0.26 -5.84 8.49
C ILE A 113 0.57 -6.82 9.61
N GLN A 114 1.19 -6.35 10.70
CA GLN A 114 1.47 -7.16 11.89
C GLN A 114 0.20 -7.76 12.51
N LYS A 115 -0.90 -7.01 12.49
CA LYS A 115 -2.19 -7.47 13.03
C LYS A 115 -2.91 -8.49 12.12
N CYS A 116 -2.61 -8.51 10.82
CA CYS A 116 -3.39 -9.28 9.85
C CYS A 116 -2.65 -10.45 9.19
N SER A 117 -1.35 -10.63 9.43
CA SER A 117 -0.53 -11.64 8.76
C SER A 117 0.45 -12.32 9.71
N CYS A 118 0.51 -13.66 9.65
CA CYS A 118 1.55 -14.43 10.35
C CYS A 118 2.94 -14.28 9.72
N TYR A 119 3.02 -13.80 8.47
CA TYR A 119 4.27 -13.52 7.75
C TYR A 119 4.72 -12.06 7.89
N TYR A 120 4.29 -11.37 8.94
CA TYR A 120 4.53 -9.93 9.08
C TYR A 120 6.02 -9.57 9.11
N SER A 121 6.88 -10.44 9.67
CA SER A 121 8.32 -10.18 9.73
C SER A 121 8.96 -10.16 8.36
N GLN A 122 8.59 -11.08 7.46
CA GLN A 122 9.04 -11.08 6.07
C GLN A 122 8.55 -9.83 5.32
N TYR A 123 7.29 -9.43 5.55
CA TYR A 123 6.76 -8.21 4.94
C TYR A 123 7.46 -6.95 5.47
N GLN A 124 7.75 -6.87 6.77
CA GLN A 124 8.50 -5.76 7.36
C GLN A 124 9.90 -5.66 6.74
N GLU A 125 10.61 -6.77 6.55
CA GLU A 125 11.92 -6.77 5.91
C GLU A 125 11.86 -6.23 4.47
N ILE A 126 10.86 -6.64 3.69
CA ILE A 126 10.64 -6.13 2.33
C ILE A 126 10.35 -4.62 2.35
N ILE A 127 9.49 -4.17 3.27
CA ILE A 127 9.14 -2.76 3.44
C ILE A 127 10.38 -1.95 3.83
N ASP A 128 11.17 -2.42 4.80
CA ASP A 128 12.38 -1.73 5.26
C ASP A 128 13.44 -1.64 4.17
N LYS A 129 13.63 -2.71 3.40
CA LYS A 129 14.53 -2.70 2.25
C LYS A 129 14.08 -1.69 1.21
N ARG A 130 12.77 -1.60 0.94
CA ARG A 130 12.22 -0.63 -0.01
C ARG A 130 12.29 0.80 0.53
N TRP A 131 12.03 0.98 1.81
CA TRP A 131 12.16 2.25 2.53
C TRP A 131 13.55 2.83 2.35
N ARG A 132 14.60 2.06 2.66
CA ARG A 132 16.00 2.52 2.50
C ARG A 132 16.35 2.96 1.08
N PHE A 133 15.69 2.42 0.06
CA PHE A 133 15.90 2.80 -1.34
C PHE A 133 15.15 4.09 -1.73
N MET A 134 13.96 4.33 -1.17
CA MET A 134 13.09 5.45 -1.55
C MET A 134 13.21 6.66 -0.60
N HIS A 135 13.66 6.42 0.62
CA HIS A 135 13.87 7.41 1.66
C HIS A 135 15.02 8.37 1.28
N SER A 136 14.92 9.62 1.73
CA SER A 136 15.94 10.65 1.53
C SER A 136 15.91 11.66 2.67
N ASP A 137 17.01 12.39 2.90
CA ASP A 137 17.11 13.37 3.98
C ASP A 137 15.97 14.43 3.97
N PRO A 138 15.42 14.88 2.82
CA PRO A 138 14.22 15.72 2.79
C PRO A 138 12.97 15.08 3.43
N HIS A 139 12.78 13.76 3.31
CA HIS A 139 11.68 13.07 4.00
C HIS A 139 11.88 13.11 5.52
N SER A 140 13.12 12.86 5.98
CA SER A 140 13.50 13.01 7.39
C SER A 140 13.20 14.41 7.91
N ALA A 141 13.65 15.43 7.18
CA ALA A 141 13.43 16.83 7.55
C ALA A 141 11.95 17.21 7.54
N GLY A 142 11.20 16.77 6.52
CA GLY A 142 9.77 17.02 6.42
C GLY A 142 9.02 16.47 7.62
N TYR A 143 9.35 15.25 8.06
CA TYR A 143 8.73 14.64 9.23
C TYR A 143 9.17 15.31 10.53
N PHE A 144 10.47 15.53 10.71
CA PHE A 144 11.02 16.18 11.91
C PHE A 144 10.47 17.61 12.08
N LEU A 145 10.24 18.36 11.01
CA LEU A 145 9.74 19.73 11.12
C LEU A 145 8.21 19.81 11.21
N ASN A 146 7.49 18.68 11.11
CA ASN A 146 6.03 18.67 11.19
C ASN A 146 5.56 18.82 12.65
N PRO A 147 4.88 19.94 13.02
CA PRO A 147 4.47 20.18 14.40
C PRO A 147 3.52 19.11 14.96
N GLN A 148 2.73 18.48 14.10
CA GLN A 148 1.81 17.42 14.53
C GLN A 148 2.54 16.22 15.11
N PHE A 149 3.69 15.87 14.54
CA PHE A 149 4.51 14.77 15.02
C PHE A 149 5.44 15.22 16.13
N GLN A 150 6.03 16.41 16.03
CA GLN A 150 6.93 16.92 17.07
C GLN A 150 6.30 17.03 18.47
N TYR A 151 4.99 17.27 18.56
CA TYR A 151 4.31 17.47 19.84
C TYR A 151 3.17 16.49 20.10
N GLY A 152 2.75 15.73 19.09
CA GLY A 152 1.51 14.95 19.15
C GLY A 152 1.69 13.44 19.25
N VAL A 153 2.93 12.91 19.17
CA VAL A 153 3.16 11.46 19.11
C VAL A 153 4.45 11.06 19.83
N GLU A 154 4.47 9.89 20.47
CA GLU A 154 5.71 9.28 20.97
C GLU A 154 6.47 8.60 19.83
N HIS A 155 7.77 8.84 19.78
CA HIS A 155 8.63 8.36 18.70
C HIS A 155 9.56 7.26 19.20
N GLY A 156 9.74 6.21 18.41
CA GLY A 156 10.87 5.30 18.62
C GLY A 156 12.19 6.07 18.54
N SER A 157 13.13 5.77 19.43
CA SER A 157 14.44 6.45 19.50
C SER A 157 15.20 6.41 18.18
N ASP A 158 15.06 5.32 17.42
CA ASP A 158 15.67 5.16 16.11
C ASP A 158 15.08 6.11 15.05
N VAL A 159 13.76 6.32 15.07
CA VAL A 159 13.07 7.25 14.15
C VAL A 159 13.49 8.69 14.46
N TYR A 160 13.53 9.06 15.74
CA TYR A 160 14.01 10.39 16.14
C TYR A 160 15.45 10.62 15.67
N ARG A 161 16.34 9.67 15.94
CA ARG A 161 17.76 9.77 15.54
C ARG A 161 17.93 9.90 14.03
N GLU A 162 17.24 9.07 13.26
CA GLU A 162 17.27 9.11 11.79
C GLU A 162 16.75 10.45 11.25
N THR A 163 15.58 10.88 11.74
CA THR A 163 14.91 12.09 11.24
C THR A 163 15.67 13.36 11.61
N PHE A 164 16.24 13.43 12.81
CA PHE A 164 17.12 14.51 13.25
C PHE A 164 18.40 14.57 12.40
N GLU A 165 19.06 13.44 12.17
CA GLU A 165 20.27 13.37 11.35
C GLU A 165 20.00 13.82 9.90
N GLY A 166 18.91 13.34 9.30
CA GLY A 166 18.49 13.81 7.97
C GLY A 166 18.20 15.30 7.93
N THR A 167 17.56 15.85 8.97
CA THR A 167 17.30 17.30 9.09
C THR A 167 18.59 18.12 9.07
N LYS A 168 19.60 17.71 9.84
CA LYS A 168 20.91 18.39 9.83
C LYS A 168 21.55 18.38 8.45
N LYS A 169 21.52 17.23 7.75
CA LYS A 169 22.06 17.12 6.38
C LYS A 169 21.34 18.03 5.39
N VAL A 170 20.01 18.17 5.51
CA VAL A 170 19.24 19.10 4.69
C VAL A 170 19.66 20.55 4.95
N ILE A 171 19.79 20.96 6.20
CA ILE A 171 20.24 22.32 6.58
C ILE A 171 21.62 22.60 5.98
N MET A 172 22.58 21.69 6.20
CA MET A 172 23.95 21.83 5.68
C MET A 172 24.02 21.90 4.15
N LYS A 173 23.06 21.28 3.45
CA LYS A 173 23.01 21.26 1.99
C LYS A 173 22.34 22.51 1.41
N LEU A 174 21.32 23.05 2.08
CA LEU A 174 20.52 24.17 1.58
C LEU A 174 21.09 25.53 1.95
N GLU A 175 21.57 25.70 3.18
CA GLU A 175 22.18 26.96 3.62
C GLU A 175 23.66 26.96 3.24
N ARG A 176 24.16 28.06 2.67
CA ARG A 176 25.57 28.20 2.26
C ARG A 176 26.38 29.01 3.26
N ASN A 177 25.72 29.90 4.02
CA ASN A 177 26.35 30.70 5.05
C ASN A 177 26.58 29.85 6.31
N MET A 178 27.82 29.82 6.79
CA MET A 178 28.20 28.99 7.94
C MET A 178 27.57 29.46 9.26
N ASP A 179 27.43 30.77 9.46
CA ASP A 179 26.82 31.33 10.66
C ASP A 179 25.32 31.00 10.71
N ASP A 180 24.63 31.11 9.57
CA ASP A 180 23.21 30.76 9.45
C ASP A 180 22.99 29.24 9.60
N GLN A 181 23.90 28.40 9.09
CA GLN A 181 23.90 26.96 9.35
C GLN A 181 24.01 26.65 10.85
N ILE A 182 25.01 27.23 11.54
CA ILE A 182 25.23 27.00 12.97
C ILE A 182 24.01 27.43 13.78
N LYS A 183 23.45 28.59 13.45
CA LYS A 183 22.22 29.10 14.06
C LYS A 183 21.05 28.13 13.84
N ALA A 184 20.80 27.69 12.62
CA ALA A 184 19.74 26.73 12.31
C ALA A 184 19.93 25.39 13.03
N LEU A 185 21.15 24.85 13.05
CA LEU A 185 21.49 23.60 13.73
C LEU A 185 21.28 23.69 15.24
N SER A 186 21.67 24.80 15.87
CA SER A 186 21.43 25.02 17.29
C SER A 186 19.94 25.01 17.62
N LEU A 187 19.11 25.68 16.81
CA LEU A 187 17.66 25.75 17.01
C LEU A 187 16.98 24.38 16.96
N VAL A 188 17.44 23.49 16.08
CA VAL A 188 16.89 22.12 16.00
C VAL A 188 17.46 21.17 17.05
N SER A 189 18.63 21.47 17.62
CA SER A 189 19.32 20.62 18.61
C SER A 189 18.93 20.88 20.07
N ILE A 190 18.24 21.99 20.36
CA ILE A 190 17.83 22.41 21.71
C ILE A 190 16.57 21.64 22.19
N LYS A 191 16.07 20.66 21.43
CA LYS A 191 14.88 19.88 21.76
C LYS A 191 15.17 18.41 22.01
#